data_AF-H3ZN76-F1
#
_entry.id   AF-H3ZN76-F1
#
_cell.length_a   1.000
_cell.length_b   1.000
_cell.length_c   1.000
_cell.angle_alpha   90.00
_cell.angle_beta   90.00
_cell.angle_gamma   90.00
#
_symmetry.space_group_name_H-M   'P 1'
#
loop_
_entity.id
_entity.type
_entity.pdbx_description
1 polymer ?
#
loop_
_entity_poly.entity_id
_entity_poly.type
_entity_poly.pdbx_seq_one_letter_code
_entity_poly.pdbx_strand_id
1 'polypeptide(L)'
;MYYYKDPQRIWCAGIKRNYYTSITKFIGRDEIDNGQFLKPFPSEDFPNSFMVRRDVINKIGYFDSRNFPIHYDEADFCKRAWLAGYQIYTVPKAKVWHDIPFRKEIKEKGRYFHVHNEMRAYYTGRNRILFHRKYSGLHQFLIFLIVFNPIITIYYLGIILLGLNEPISKRITILRRYLKGIIDGIMKGDIT
;
A
#
# COMPACT_ATOMS: atom_id res chain seq x y z
N MET A 1 -10.52 3.73 11.06
CA MET A 1 -9.48 3.12 11.93
C MET A 1 -8.71 4.22 12.62
N TYR A 2 -8.53 4.10 13.94
CA TYR A 2 -7.89 5.07 14.81
C TYR A 2 -6.59 4.51 15.36
N TYR A 3 -5.71 5.36 15.90
CA TYR A 3 -4.57 4.89 16.66
C TYR A 3 -5.02 4.38 18.04
N TYR A 4 -4.47 3.27 18.51
CA TYR A 4 -4.78 2.76 19.85
C TYR A 4 -4.32 3.73 20.95
N LYS A 5 -3.12 4.31 20.81
CA LYS A 5 -2.55 5.27 21.77
C LYS A 5 -3.28 6.62 21.85
N ASP A 6 -3.99 7.01 20.80
CA ASP A 6 -4.79 8.23 20.73
C ASP A 6 -6.12 7.90 20.02
N PRO A 7 -7.12 7.40 20.77
CA PRO A 7 -8.39 6.89 20.24
C PRO A 7 -9.20 7.87 19.39
N GLN A 8 -8.93 9.17 19.48
CA GLN A 8 -9.61 10.21 18.68
C GLN A 8 -8.87 10.53 17.39
N ARG A 9 -7.59 10.13 17.28
CA ARG A 9 -6.78 10.37 16.08
C ARG A 9 -6.97 9.28 15.05
N ILE A 10 -7.32 9.69 13.85
CA ILE A 10 -7.54 8.80 12.72
C ILE A 10 -6.20 8.30 12.20
N TRP A 11 -6.07 6.98 12.04
CA TRP A 11 -4.97 6.38 11.29
C TRP A 11 -5.33 6.24 9.80
N CYS A 12 -6.53 5.74 9.53
CA CYS A 12 -7.05 5.55 8.18
C CYS A 12 -8.57 5.60 8.19
N ALA A 13 -9.16 6.61 7.56
CA ALA A 13 -10.59 6.67 7.28
C ALA A 13 -10.93 6.17 5.87
N GLY A 14 -9.95 5.84 5.04
CA GLY A 14 -10.13 5.34 3.68
C GLY A 14 -8.89 5.61 2.85
N ILE A 15 -8.90 5.18 1.60
CA ILE A 15 -7.74 5.19 0.71
C ILE A 15 -8.12 5.78 -0.64
N LYS A 16 -7.23 6.62 -1.17
CA LYS A 16 -7.21 7.02 -2.57
C LYS A 16 -5.84 6.76 -3.16
N ARG A 17 -5.78 6.35 -4.42
CA ARG A 17 -4.54 6.05 -5.11
C ARG A 17 -4.44 6.86 -6.39
N ASN A 18 -3.28 7.48 -6.59
CA ASN A 18 -2.99 8.15 -7.84
C ASN A 18 -2.32 7.14 -8.80
N TYR A 19 -2.95 6.91 -9.95
CA TYR A 19 -2.49 5.91 -10.93
C TYR A 19 -1.36 6.41 -11.84
N TYR A 20 -1.07 7.72 -11.85
CA TYR A 20 0.12 8.31 -12.49
C TYR A 20 1.33 8.29 -11.56
N THR A 21 1.16 8.66 -10.28
CA THR A 21 2.29 8.79 -9.35
C THR A 21 2.53 7.56 -8.49
N SER A 22 1.58 6.62 -8.46
CA SER A 22 1.50 5.46 -7.55
C SER A 22 1.40 5.80 -6.06
N ILE A 23 1.24 7.08 -5.70
CA ILE A 23 1.13 7.52 -4.31
C ILE A 23 -0.25 7.10 -3.77
N THR A 24 -0.23 6.46 -2.60
CA THR A 24 -1.43 6.08 -1.86
C THR A 24 -1.65 7.07 -0.72
N LYS A 25 -2.79 7.75 -0.73
CA LYS A 25 -3.20 8.71 0.30
C LYS A 25 -4.17 8.03 1.26
N PHE A 26 -3.81 8.09 2.54
CA PHE A 26 -4.68 7.70 3.64
C PHE A 26 -5.57 8.89 4.01
N ILE A 27 -6.87 8.75 3.84
CA ILE A 27 -7.87 9.77 4.14
C ILE A 27 -7.92 9.96 5.66
N GLY A 28 -7.86 11.22 6.11
CA GLY A 28 -7.93 11.60 7.52
C GLY A 28 -6.70 11.25 8.35
N ARG A 29 -5.61 10.76 7.74
CA ARG A 29 -4.46 10.27 8.53
C ARG A 29 -3.84 11.37 9.39
N ASP A 30 -3.66 11.05 10.67
CA ASP A 30 -3.13 11.90 11.74
C ASP A 30 -4.04 13.08 12.15
N GLU A 31 -5.21 13.23 11.53
CA GLU A 31 -6.25 14.19 11.92
C GLU A 31 -7.00 13.73 13.18
N ILE A 32 -7.48 14.67 13.98
CA ILE A 32 -8.45 14.41 15.05
C ILE A 32 -9.84 14.26 14.43
N ASP A 33 -10.57 13.23 14.85
CA ASP A 33 -11.97 13.04 14.45
C ASP A 33 -12.88 14.00 15.22
N ASN A 34 -13.21 15.11 14.57
CA ASN A 34 -14.17 16.10 15.06
C ASN A 34 -15.56 15.89 14.42
N GLY A 35 -15.84 14.69 13.92
CA GLY A 35 -17.08 14.40 13.19
C GLY A 35 -17.05 14.82 11.72
N GLN A 36 -15.87 14.93 11.10
CA GLN A 36 -15.75 15.24 9.66
C GLN A 36 -16.23 14.08 8.75
N PHE A 37 -16.37 12.87 9.32
CA PHE A 37 -16.85 11.68 8.61
C PHE A 37 -18.12 11.12 9.26
N LEU A 38 -19.30 11.67 8.93
CA LEU A 38 -20.58 11.24 9.52
C LEU A 38 -21.34 10.19 8.70
N LYS A 39 -21.17 10.21 7.38
CA LYS A 39 -21.89 9.34 6.43
C LYS A 39 -20.91 8.38 5.75
N PRO A 40 -21.37 7.18 5.34
CA PRO A 40 -20.55 6.30 4.52
C PRO A 40 -20.05 7.02 3.26
N PHE A 41 -18.79 6.78 2.89
CA PHE A 41 -18.17 7.42 1.73
C PHE A 41 -17.26 6.44 0.98
N PRO A 42 -17.02 6.64 -0.33
CA PRO A 42 -16.25 5.70 -1.13
C PRO A 42 -14.76 5.68 -0.76
N SER A 43 -14.16 4.51 -0.86
CA SER A 43 -12.73 4.24 -0.69
C SER A 43 -12.25 3.35 -1.83
N GLU A 44 -10.96 3.37 -2.17
CA GLU A 44 -10.41 2.41 -3.15
C GLU A 44 -10.10 1.04 -2.56
N ASP A 45 -9.63 1.01 -1.31
CA ASP A 45 -9.38 -0.20 -0.53
C ASP A 45 -9.43 0.13 0.97
N PHE A 46 -9.19 -0.86 1.82
CA PHE A 46 -9.02 -0.67 3.27
C PHE A 46 -8.00 -1.63 3.85
N PRO A 47 -7.01 -1.13 4.63
CA PRO A 47 -6.07 -2.00 5.31
C PRO A 47 -6.68 -2.65 6.57
N ASN A 48 -6.20 -3.85 6.91
CA ASN A 48 -6.36 -4.58 8.17
C ASN A 48 -7.78 -5.05 8.56
N SER A 49 -8.80 -4.18 8.52
CA SER A 49 -10.12 -4.47 9.09
C SER A 49 -11.25 -3.98 8.19
N PHE A 50 -11.92 -4.94 7.56
CA PHE A 50 -13.07 -4.71 6.68
C PHE A 50 -13.98 -5.94 6.68
N MET A 51 -15.22 -5.75 6.22
CA MET A 51 -16.17 -6.83 5.99
C MET A 51 -16.44 -6.96 4.50
N VAL A 52 -16.59 -8.19 4.03
CA VAL A 52 -16.89 -8.50 2.63
C VAL A 52 -18.13 -9.39 2.59
N ARG A 53 -19.04 -9.10 1.67
CA ARG A 53 -20.20 -9.98 1.45
C ARG A 53 -19.74 -11.31 0.86
N ARG A 54 -20.39 -12.40 1.24
CA ARG A 54 -20.05 -13.74 0.74
C ARG A 54 -20.10 -13.84 -0.80
N ASP A 55 -21.07 -13.18 -1.43
CA ASP A 55 -21.23 -13.19 -2.88
C ASP A 55 -20.05 -12.53 -3.62
N VAL A 56 -19.40 -11.52 -3.03
CA VAL A 56 -18.17 -10.94 -3.58
C VAL A 56 -17.08 -12.01 -3.69
N ILE A 57 -16.83 -12.75 -2.60
CA ILE A 57 -15.81 -13.82 -2.58
C ILE A 57 -16.17 -14.91 -3.60
N ASN A 58 -17.44 -15.31 -3.67
CA ASN A 58 -17.90 -16.29 -4.66
C ASN A 58 -17.69 -15.82 -6.10
N LYS A 59 -17.77 -14.50 -6.36
CA LYS A 59 -17.63 -13.92 -7.70
C LYS A 59 -16.19 -13.66 -8.12
N ILE A 60 -15.33 -13.17 -7.23
CA ILE A 60 -13.96 -12.76 -7.57
C ILE A 60 -12.86 -13.64 -6.98
N GLY A 61 -13.21 -14.61 -6.12
CA GLY A 61 -12.28 -15.43 -5.35
C GLY A 61 -11.68 -14.70 -4.15
N TYR A 62 -10.64 -15.30 -3.56
CA TYR A 62 -9.92 -14.77 -2.40
C TYR A 62 -8.84 -13.75 -2.80
N PHE A 63 -7.93 -13.41 -1.87
CA PHE A 63 -6.73 -12.63 -2.16
C PHE A 63 -5.81 -13.38 -3.15
N ASP A 64 -5.18 -12.65 -4.06
CA ASP A 64 -4.19 -13.19 -4.98
C ASP A 64 -2.83 -13.29 -4.28
N SER A 65 -2.69 -14.29 -3.40
CA SER A 65 -1.46 -14.49 -2.60
C SER A 65 -0.26 -14.88 -3.45
N ARG A 66 -0.47 -15.36 -4.67
CA ARG A 66 0.60 -15.68 -5.63
C ARG A 66 1.26 -14.40 -6.16
N ASN A 67 0.46 -13.42 -6.58
CA ASN A 67 0.99 -12.17 -7.09
C ASN A 67 1.26 -11.14 -5.99
N PHE A 68 0.39 -11.07 -4.99
CA PHE A 68 0.45 -10.11 -3.88
C PHE A 68 0.42 -10.84 -2.54
N PRO A 69 1.52 -11.52 -2.13
CA PRO A 69 1.57 -12.18 -0.83
C PRO A 69 1.60 -11.18 0.34
N ILE A 70 2.12 -9.98 0.09
CA ILE A 70 2.09 -8.81 0.96
C ILE A 70 2.08 -7.57 0.10
N HIS A 71 1.64 -6.42 0.62
CA HIS A 71 1.68 -5.13 -0.07
C HIS A 71 0.88 -5.14 -1.38
N TYR A 72 -0.21 -4.36 -1.42
CA TYR A 72 -1.18 -4.31 -2.52
C TYR A 72 -2.14 -5.51 -2.60
N ASP A 73 -2.11 -6.43 -1.64
CA ASP A 73 -3.03 -7.56 -1.55
C ASP A 73 -4.49 -7.11 -1.35
N GLU A 74 -4.74 -6.23 -0.37
CA GLU A 74 -6.08 -5.67 -0.16
C GLU A 74 -6.49 -4.76 -1.33
N ALA A 75 -5.53 -4.07 -1.92
CA ALA A 75 -5.78 -3.20 -3.06
C ALA A 75 -6.18 -3.98 -4.32
N ASP A 76 -5.49 -5.09 -4.61
CA ASP A 76 -5.83 -6.00 -5.71
C ASP A 76 -7.23 -6.59 -5.50
N PHE A 77 -7.52 -7.05 -4.29
CA PHE A 77 -8.82 -7.61 -3.93
C PHE A 77 -9.94 -6.60 -4.13
N CYS A 78 -9.81 -5.40 -3.57
CA CYS A 78 -10.80 -4.34 -3.73
C CYS A 78 -10.91 -3.87 -5.20
N LYS A 79 -9.81 -3.82 -5.95
CA LYS A 79 -9.86 -3.45 -7.36
C LYS A 79 -10.58 -4.50 -8.21
N ARG A 80 -10.38 -5.80 -7.96
CA ARG A 80 -11.17 -6.87 -8.58
C ARG A 80 -12.65 -6.78 -8.22
N ALA A 81 -12.98 -6.50 -6.95
CA ALA A 81 -14.36 -6.32 -6.53
C ALA A 81 -15.02 -5.13 -7.26
N TRP A 82 -14.30 -4.02 -7.38
CA TRP A 82 -14.75 -2.85 -8.12
C TRP A 82 -15.00 -3.14 -9.60
N LEU A 83 -14.07 -3.83 -10.27
CA LEU A 83 -14.24 -4.27 -11.66
C LEU A 83 -15.41 -5.24 -11.85
N ALA A 84 -15.76 -6.01 -10.81
CA ALA A 84 -16.93 -6.90 -10.81
C ALA A 84 -18.27 -6.20 -10.52
N GLY A 85 -18.26 -4.86 -10.36
CA GLY A 85 -19.43 -4.02 -10.14
C GLY A 85 -19.76 -3.73 -8.67
N TYR A 86 -18.92 -4.14 -7.73
CA TYR A 86 -19.12 -3.82 -6.32
C TYR A 86 -18.55 -2.45 -5.95
N GLN A 87 -19.08 -1.87 -4.89
CA GLN A 87 -18.56 -0.62 -4.35
C GLN A 87 -17.83 -0.86 -3.02
N ILE A 88 -16.79 -0.06 -2.79
CA ILE A 88 -15.96 -0.11 -1.59
C ILE A 88 -16.21 1.18 -0.82
N TYR A 89 -16.65 1.04 0.43
CA TYR A 89 -17.08 2.15 1.26
C TYR A 89 -16.49 2.07 2.66
N THR A 90 -16.11 3.23 3.19
CA THR A 90 -15.89 3.43 4.62
C THR A 90 -17.25 3.52 5.32
N VAL A 91 -17.40 2.85 6.46
CA VAL A 91 -18.51 3.08 7.40
C VAL A 91 -17.96 3.75 8.66
N PRO A 92 -18.04 5.09 8.80
CA PRO A 92 -17.36 5.81 9.88
C PRO A 92 -17.83 5.45 11.30
N LYS A 93 -19.08 4.95 11.42
CA LYS A 93 -19.63 4.47 12.69
C LYS A 93 -18.95 3.18 13.19
N ALA A 94 -18.35 2.39 12.30
CA ALA A 94 -17.60 1.19 12.66
C ALA A 94 -16.17 1.57 13.03
N LYS A 95 -15.89 1.68 14.33
CA LYS A 95 -14.58 2.10 14.85
C LYS A 95 -13.73 0.90 15.23
N VAL A 96 -12.45 0.96 14.86
CA VAL A 96 -11.42 -0.02 15.21
C VAL A 96 -10.13 0.74 15.55
N TRP A 97 -9.40 0.23 16.54
CA TRP A 97 -8.17 0.82 17.05
C TRP A 97 -6.96 -0.03 16.65
N HIS A 98 -6.00 0.60 15.99
CA HIS A 98 -4.79 -0.04 15.50
C HIS A 98 -3.63 0.27 16.43
N ASP A 99 -3.07 -0.78 17.05
CA ASP A 99 -1.92 -0.64 17.94
C ASP A 99 -0.62 -0.55 17.17
N ILE A 100 -0.26 0.67 16.80
CA ILE A 100 0.96 1.03 16.09
C ILE A 100 1.52 2.36 16.59
N PRO A 101 2.82 2.61 16.47
CA PRO A 101 3.41 3.90 16.81
C PRO A 101 2.90 5.02 15.88
N PHE A 102 2.86 6.25 16.40
CA PHE A 102 2.65 7.42 15.53
C PHE A 102 3.80 7.58 14.55
N ARG A 103 3.53 8.20 13.40
CA ARG A 103 4.55 8.45 12.38
C ARG A 103 5.80 9.15 12.93
N LYS A 104 5.62 10.12 13.83
CA LYS A 104 6.71 10.86 14.49
C LYS A 104 7.54 10.03 15.47
N GLU A 105 7.00 8.91 15.96
CA GLU A 105 7.69 8.00 16.90
C GLU A 105 8.55 6.95 16.17
N ILE A 106 8.35 6.79 14.85
CA ILE A 106 9.10 5.81 14.06
C ILE A 106 10.49 6.37 13.77
N LYS A 107 11.47 5.95 14.59
CA LYS A 107 12.88 6.37 14.49
C LYS A 107 13.56 5.86 13.21
N GLU A 108 13.21 4.65 12.77
CA GLU A 108 13.79 4.01 11.59
C GLU A 108 12.86 4.17 10.37
N LYS A 109 13.23 5.04 9.43
CA LYS A 109 12.39 5.35 8.26
C LYS A 109 12.08 4.11 7.41
N GLY A 110 12.98 3.13 7.36
CA GLY A 110 12.74 1.90 6.61
C GLY A 110 11.58 1.05 7.16
N ARG A 111 11.24 1.16 8.45
CA ARG A 111 10.04 0.51 8.98
C ARG A 111 8.77 1.16 8.46
N TYR A 112 8.76 2.48 8.43
CA TYR A 112 7.64 3.26 7.90
C TYR A 112 7.38 2.99 6.41
N PHE A 113 8.44 2.90 5.60
CA PHE A 113 8.33 2.61 4.16
C PHE A 113 8.35 1.11 3.82
N HIS A 114 8.28 0.23 4.83
CA HIS A 114 8.32 -1.23 4.67
C HIS A 114 9.54 -1.76 3.90
N VAL A 115 10.68 -1.07 3.98
CA VAL A 115 11.96 -1.49 3.37
C VAL A 115 13.02 -1.85 4.42
N HIS A 116 12.61 -2.26 5.62
CA HIS A 116 13.49 -2.63 6.75
C HIS A 116 13.97 -4.08 6.73
N ASN A 117 13.51 -4.89 5.78
CA ASN A 117 14.01 -6.24 5.57
C ASN A 117 13.95 -6.62 4.08
N GLU A 118 14.69 -7.66 3.72
CA GLU A 118 14.87 -8.13 2.36
C GLU A 118 13.57 -8.50 1.64
N MET A 119 12.68 -9.21 2.34
CA MET A 119 11.44 -9.71 1.78
C MET A 119 10.48 -8.55 1.49
N ARG A 120 10.25 -7.67 2.47
CA ARG A 120 9.37 -6.50 2.28
C ARG A 120 9.94 -5.51 1.27
N ALA A 121 11.26 -5.29 1.25
CA ALA A 121 11.90 -4.46 0.24
C ALA A 121 11.67 -5.00 -1.17
N TYR A 122 11.86 -6.30 -1.39
CA TYR A 122 11.58 -6.95 -2.68
C TYR A 122 10.12 -6.72 -3.13
N TYR A 123 9.13 -7.04 -2.29
CA TYR A 123 7.72 -6.88 -2.66
C TYR A 123 7.28 -5.42 -2.75
N THR A 124 7.91 -4.50 -2.01
CA THR A 124 7.63 -3.07 -2.11
C THR A 124 8.01 -2.50 -3.49
N GLY A 125 9.14 -2.93 -4.04
CA GLY A 125 9.52 -2.59 -5.42
C GLY A 125 8.64 -3.31 -6.45
N ARG A 126 8.53 -4.64 -6.33
CA ARG A 126 7.81 -5.49 -7.30
C ARG A 126 6.33 -5.15 -7.40
N ASN A 127 5.61 -5.14 -6.28
CA ASN A 127 4.15 -5.15 -6.28
C ASN A 127 3.58 -3.79 -6.66
N ARG A 128 4.30 -2.69 -6.39
CA ARG A 128 3.94 -1.36 -6.90
C ARG A 128 3.86 -1.37 -8.42
N ILE A 129 4.90 -1.89 -9.09
CA ILE A 129 4.93 -1.96 -10.56
C ILE A 129 3.86 -2.93 -11.07
N LEU A 130 3.75 -4.11 -10.46
CA LEU A 130 2.79 -5.13 -10.87
C LEU A 130 1.34 -4.63 -10.78
N PHE A 131 0.98 -3.98 -9.67
CA PHE A 131 -0.37 -3.42 -9.48
C PHE A 131 -0.67 -2.35 -10.52
N HIS A 132 0.24 -1.40 -10.73
CA HIS A 132 0.02 -0.32 -11.69
C HIS A 132 0.03 -0.82 -13.14
N ARG A 133 0.78 -1.86 -13.48
CA ARG A 133 0.65 -2.52 -14.79
C ARG A 133 -0.71 -3.17 -14.98
N LYS A 134 -1.24 -3.83 -13.94
CA LYS A 134 -2.51 -4.55 -13.99
C LYS A 134 -3.72 -3.61 -14.06
N TYR A 135 -3.63 -2.43 -13.42
CA TYR A 135 -4.81 -1.61 -13.14
C TYR A 135 -4.74 -0.14 -13.54
N SER A 136 -3.57 0.41 -13.87
CA SER A 136 -3.50 1.75 -14.48
C SER A 136 -3.79 1.66 -15.98
N GLY A 137 -4.34 2.74 -16.56
CA GLY A 137 -4.37 2.86 -18.02
C GLY A 137 -2.95 2.93 -18.60
N LEU A 138 -2.77 2.57 -19.88
CA LEU A 138 -1.43 2.47 -20.50
C LEU A 138 -0.60 3.76 -20.32
N HIS A 139 -1.16 4.93 -20.63
CA HIS A 139 -0.44 6.20 -20.47
C HIS A 139 -0.10 6.51 -19.01
N GLN A 140 -1.00 6.20 -18.07
CA GLN A 140 -0.73 6.34 -16.63
C GLN A 140 0.41 5.43 -16.19
N PHE A 141 0.41 4.17 -16.65
CA PHE A 141 1.45 3.21 -16.35
C PHE A 141 2.80 3.64 -16.93
N LEU A 142 2.86 4.12 -18.17
CA LEU A 142 4.10 4.59 -18.79
C LEU A 142 4.66 5.82 -18.07
N ILE A 143 3.81 6.81 -17.73
CA ILE A 143 4.21 7.98 -16.94
C ILE A 143 4.73 7.55 -15.56
N PHE A 144 4.01 6.65 -14.89
CA PHE A 144 4.46 6.06 -13.63
C PHE A 144 5.84 5.42 -13.80
N LEU A 145 6.01 4.54 -14.79
CA LEU A 145 7.20 3.73 -14.97
C LEU A 145 8.44 4.56 -15.34
N ILE A 146 8.27 5.57 -16.19
CA ILE A 146 9.38 6.38 -16.73
C ILE A 146 9.72 7.56 -15.81
N VAL A 147 8.73 8.18 -15.16
CA VAL A 147 8.94 9.40 -14.37
C VAL A 147 8.92 9.12 -12.88
N PHE A 148 7.81 8.60 -12.36
CA PHE A 148 7.62 8.51 -10.91
C PHE A 148 8.35 7.32 -10.28
N ASN A 149 8.45 6.19 -10.97
CA ASN A 149 9.10 5.00 -10.46
C ASN A 149 10.62 5.21 -10.23
N PRO A 150 11.39 5.86 -11.13
CA PRO A 150 12.79 6.21 -10.85
C PRO A 150 12.93 7.17 -9.67
N ILE A 151 12.08 8.19 -9.56
CA ILE A 151 12.08 9.14 -8.44
C ILE A 151 11.85 8.41 -7.10
N ILE A 152 10.82 7.55 -7.06
CA ILE A 152 10.50 6.72 -5.88
C ILE A 152 11.66 5.77 -5.58
N THR A 153 12.25 5.16 -6.61
CA THR A 153 13.38 4.25 -6.48
C THR A 153 14.56 4.96 -5.81
N ILE A 154 14.99 6.11 -6.32
CA ILE A 154 16.09 6.91 -5.74
C ILE A 154 15.79 7.26 -4.28
N TYR A 155 14.56 7.70 -3.99
CA TYR A 155 14.15 8.01 -2.62
C TYR A 155 14.25 6.78 -1.69
N TYR A 156 13.82 5.60 -2.15
CA TYR A 156 13.84 4.37 -1.36
C TYR A 156 15.26 3.83 -1.19
N LEU A 157 16.13 3.98 -2.19
CA LEU A 157 17.56 3.67 -2.06
C LEU A 157 18.21 4.53 -0.98
N GLY A 158 17.91 5.84 -0.94
CA GLY A 158 18.35 6.74 0.13
C GLY A 158 17.87 6.28 1.51
N ILE A 159 16.61 5.87 1.64
CA ILE A 159 16.06 5.33 2.90
C ILE A 159 16.78 4.05 3.32
N ILE A 160 17.03 3.12 2.40
CA ILE A 160 17.68 1.84 2.71
C ILE A 160 19.13 2.07 3.14
N LEU A 161 19.86 2.94 2.45
CA LEU A 161 21.27 3.19 2.72
C LEU A 161 21.50 4.06 3.96
N LEU A 162 20.67 5.09 4.17
CA LEU A 162 20.90 6.11 5.19
C LEU A 162 19.92 6.06 6.37
N GLY A 163 18.75 5.41 6.19
CA GLY A 163 17.64 5.45 7.14
C GLY A 163 17.37 4.16 7.90
N LEU A 164 18.21 3.13 7.74
CA LEU A 164 18.16 1.86 8.48
C LEU A 164 19.21 1.83 9.59
N ASN A 165 18.86 1.26 10.74
CA ASN A 165 19.79 1.04 11.86
C ASN A 165 20.42 -0.36 11.78
N GLU A 166 20.96 -0.69 10.61
CA GLU A 166 21.53 -2.01 10.29
C GLU A 166 22.98 -1.88 9.81
N PRO A 167 23.81 -2.93 9.86
CA PRO A 167 25.15 -2.91 9.27
C PRO A 167 25.10 -2.65 7.75
N ILE A 168 26.14 -2.01 7.21
CA ILE A 168 26.19 -1.65 5.77
C ILE A 168 26.02 -2.87 4.85
N SER A 169 26.56 -4.03 5.22
CA SER A 169 26.40 -5.29 4.49
C SER A 169 24.92 -5.68 4.34
N LYS A 170 24.14 -5.59 5.42
CA LYS A 170 22.71 -5.89 5.43
C LYS A 170 21.91 -4.84 4.65
N ARG A 171 22.26 -3.55 4.73
CA ARG A 171 21.65 -2.49 3.91
C ARG A 171 21.87 -2.75 2.42
N ILE A 172 23.07 -3.17 2.02
CA ILE A 172 23.38 -3.54 0.64
C ILE A 172 22.54 -4.74 0.20
N THR A 173 22.37 -5.76 1.05
CA THR A 173 21.49 -6.91 0.74
C THR A 173 20.04 -6.45 0.54
N ILE A 174 19.49 -5.65 1.45
CA ILE A 174 18.13 -5.10 1.33
C ILE A 174 17.98 -4.27 0.03
N LEU A 175 18.97 -3.44 -0.29
CA LEU A 175 19.00 -2.65 -1.52
C LEU A 175 18.97 -3.54 -2.77
N ARG A 176 19.81 -4.58 -2.82
CA ARG A 176 19.82 -5.55 -3.93
C ARG A 176 18.48 -6.24 -4.07
N ARG A 177 17.82 -6.58 -2.96
CA ARG A 177 16.48 -7.18 -2.96
C ARG A 177 15.40 -6.21 -3.44
N TYR A 178 15.45 -4.94 -3.05
CA TYR A 178 14.56 -3.89 -3.59
C TYR A 178 14.71 -3.74 -5.10
N LEU A 179 15.95 -3.60 -5.60
CA LEU A 179 16.24 -3.48 -7.04
C LEU A 179 15.83 -4.74 -7.82
N LYS A 180 16.10 -5.93 -7.28
CA LYS A 180 15.60 -7.19 -7.86
C LYS A 180 14.07 -7.18 -7.93
N GLY A 181 13.39 -6.65 -6.93
CA GLY A 181 11.94 -6.47 -6.92
C GLY A 181 11.46 -5.58 -8.05
N ILE A 182 12.13 -4.44 -8.28
CA ILE A 182 11.85 -3.55 -9.41
C ILE A 182 12.03 -4.26 -10.75
N ILE A 183 13.16 -4.94 -10.96
CA ILE A 183 13.46 -5.68 -12.19
C ILE A 183 12.41 -6.77 -12.44
N ASP A 184 12.14 -7.61 -11.45
CA ASP A 184 11.12 -8.66 -11.54
C ASP A 184 9.73 -8.04 -11.77
N GLY A 185 9.45 -6.90 -11.16
CA GLY A 185 8.24 -6.11 -11.37
C GLY A 185 8.12 -5.64 -12.82
N ILE A 186 9.21 -5.30 -13.50
CA ILE A 186 9.18 -4.92 -14.93
C ILE A 186 9.09 -6.17 -15.82
N MET A 187 9.91 -7.19 -15.56
CA MET A 187 10.07 -8.36 -16.43
C MET A 187 8.95 -9.41 -16.32
N LYS A 188 8.47 -9.72 -15.10
CA LYS A 188 7.46 -10.78 -14.87
C LYS A 188 6.03 -10.27 -15.10
N GLY A 189 5.81 -9.67 -16.27
CA GLY A 189 4.50 -9.17 -16.70
C GLY A 189 3.49 -10.24 -17.09
N ASP A 190 3.90 -11.51 -17.12
CA ASP A 190 3.01 -12.62 -17.45
C ASP A 190 2.11 -12.95 -16.25
N ILE A 191 1.00 -12.23 -16.21
CA ILE A 191 -0.15 -12.47 -15.34
C ILE A 191 -0.99 -13.54 -16.04
N THR A 192 -0.64 -14.82 -15.82
CA THR A 192 -1.56 -15.95 -16.06
C THR A 192 -2.17 -16.40 -14.74
#